data_AF-A6K275-F1
#
_entry.id   AF-A6K275-F1
#
_cell.length_a   1.000
_cell.length_b   1.000
_cell.length_c   1.000
_cell.angle_alpha   90.00
_cell.angle_beta   90.00
_cell.angle_gamma   90.00
#
_symmetry.space_group_name_H-M   'P 1'
#
loop_
_entity.id
_entity.type
_entity.pdbx_description
1 polymer ?
#
loop_
_entity_poly.entity_id
_entity_poly.type
_entity_poly.pdbx_seq_one_letter_code
_entity_poly.pdbx_strand_id
1 'polypeptide(L)'
;MEICKGKQMHTITCYLQRADDRDEKILEKIFHIVANNITETKFEFLQQKLHMARSENSVPVKTTTPLNEGIYQALLKWKTEKRVSFTAIALKDQLFRALNMIGAYDIMDKITALNLYTSAIKL
;
A
#
# COMPACT_ATOMS: atom_id res chain seq x y z
N MET A 1 7.37 19.09 -43.27
CA MET A 1 6.39 19.22 -42.17
C MET A 1 6.90 18.40 -40.99
N GLU A 2 7.75 18.98 -40.15
CA GLU A 2 8.26 18.31 -38.96
C GLU A 2 7.23 18.41 -37.85
N ILE A 3 6.41 17.37 -37.71
CA ILE A 3 5.38 17.31 -36.68
C ILE A 3 6.06 17.01 -35.34
N CYS A 4 6.22 18.06 -34.52
CA CYS A 4 6.16 18.12 -33.06
C CYS A 4 6.19 16.85 -32.18
N LYS A 5 7.02 15.83 -32.46
CA LYS A 5 7.07 14.59 -31.65
C LYS A 5 7.51 14.82 -30.18
N GLY A 6 8.27 15.88 -29.89
CA GLY A 6 8.76 16.19 -28.54
C GLY A 6 7.69 16.66 -27.54
N LYS A 7 6.71 17.48 -27.97
CA LYS A 7 5.66 18.01 -27.07
C LYS A 7 4.65 16.94 -26.64
N GLN A 8 4.34 15.99 -27.53
CA GLN A 8 3.47 14.87 -27.22
C GLN A 8 4.13 13.90 -26.23
N MET A 9 5.43 13.62 -26.41
CA MET A 9 6.18 12.77 -25.48
C MET A 9 6.20 13.33 -24.05
N HIS A 10 6.45 14.63 -23.87
CA HIS A 10 6.41 15.24 -22.54
C HIS A 10 5.06 15.08 -21.86
N THR A 11 3.97 15.31 -22.61
CA THR A 11 2.60 15.19 -22.09
C THR A 11 2.28 13.76 -21.65
N ILE A 12 2.69 12.76 -22.44
CA ILE A 12 2.53 11.34 -22.12
C ILE A 12 3.32 10.98 -20.86
N THR A 13 4.58 11.38 -20.77
CA THR A 13 5.42 11.14 -19.58
C THR A 13 4.80 11.74 -18.33
N CYS A 14 4.34 12.99 -18.39
CA CYS A 14 3.68 13.64 -17.25
C CYS A 14 2.37 12.94 -16.85
N TYR A 15 1.61 12.42 -17.82
CA TYR A 15 0.41 11.64 -17.53
C TYR A 15 0.73 10.33 -16.81
N LEU A 16 1.73 9.58 -17.30
CA LEU A 16 2.17 8.33 -16.68
C LEU A 16 2.69 8.56 -15.26
N GLN A 17 3.53 9.59 -15.05
CA GLN A 17 4.03 9.93 -13.73
C GLN A 17 2.90 10.28 -12.75
N ARG A 18 1.88 11.03 -13.22
CA ARG A 18 0.68 11.31 -12.40
C ARG A 18 -0.13 10.05 -12.09
N ALA A 19 -0.15 9.07 -12.99
CA ALA A 19 -0.80 7.79 -12.72
C ALA A 19 -0.04 7.03 -11.61
N ASP A 20 1.28 6.94 -11.71
CA ASP A 20 2.13 6.31 -10.69
C ASP A 20 1.98 7.00 -9.34
N ASP A 21 2.00 8.34 -9.30
CA ASP A 21 1.79 9.13 -8.07
C ASP A 21 0.41 8.89 -7.44
N ARG A 22 -0.63 8.69 -8.26
CA ARG A 22 -1.98 8.35 -7.77
C ARG A 22 -1.97 6.96 -7.15
N ASP A 23 -1.36 5.97 -7.79
CA ASP A 23 -1.29 4.61 -7.27
C ASP A 23 -0.51 4.55 -5.94
N GLU A 24 0.57 5.32 -5.82
CA GLU A 24 1.33 5.47 -4.57
C GLU A 24 0.46 6.02 -3.43
N LYS A 25 -0.32 7.08 -3.68
CA LYS A 25 -1.24 7.67 -2.70
C LYS A 25 -2.38 6.73 -2.32
N ILE A 26 -2.90 5.96 -3.28
CA ILE A 26 -3.93 4.96 -3.02
C ILE A 26 -3.37 3.86 -2.12
N LEU A 27 -2.16 3.38 -2.39
CA LEU A 27 -1.49 2.37 -1.56
C LEU A 27 -1.32 2.86 -0.11
N GLU A 28 -0.91 4.11 0.11
CA GLU A 28 -0.77 4.69 1.46
C GLU A 28 -2.11 4.83 2.19
N LYS A 29 -3.20 5.15 1.47
CA LYS A 29 -4.56 5.13 2.02
C LYS A 29 -4.99 3.72 2.41
N ILE A 30 -4.63 2.72 1.61
CA ILE A 30 -4.88 1.30 1.94
C ILE A 30 -4.13 0.91 3.22
N PHE A 31 -2.87 1.34 3.39
CA PHE A 31 -2.12 1.08 4.62
C PHE A 31 -2.81 1.67 5.85
N HIS A 32 -3.35 2.90 5.76
CA HIS A 32 -4.16 3.48 6.83
C HIS A 32 -5.41 2.65 7.15
N ILE A 33 -6.11 2.12 6.13
CA ILE A 33 -7.26 1.25 6.34
C ILE A 33 -6.84 -0.02 7.10
N VAL A 34 -5.76 -0.68 6.66
CA VAL A 34 -5.25 -1.87 7.33
C VAL A 34 -4.88 -1.55 8.77
N ALA A 35 -4.05 -0.53 9.00
CA ALA A 35 -3.56 -0.12 10.31
C ALA A 35 -4.67 0.18 11.33
N ASN A 36 -5.76 0.80 10.89
CA ASN A 36 -6.85 1.19 11.78
C ASN A 36 -7.89 0.09 12.02
N ASN A 37 -7.87 -1.00 11.26
CA ASN A 37 -8.92 -2.04 11.32
C ASN A 37 -8.37 -3.44 11.65
N ILE A 38 -7.07 -3.69 11.47
CA ILE A 38 -6.49 -4.99 11.76
C ILE A 38 -6.19 -5.17 13.25
N THR A 39 -6.46 -6.36 13.78
CA THR A 39 -6.05 -6.73 15.13
C THR A 39 -4.57 -7.08 15.17
N GLU A 40 -3.94 -6.95 16.32
CA GLU A 40 -2.52 -7.30 16.51
C GLU A 40 -2.22 -8.74 16.05
N THR A 41 -3.03 -9.71 16.46
CA THR A 41 -2.86 -11.11 16.07
C THR A 41 -2.96 -11.32 14.55
N LYS A 42 -3.95 -10.69 13.90
CA LYS A 42 -4.07 -10.77 12.43
C LYS A 42 -2.90 -10.07 11.73
N PHE A 43 -2.36 -9.02 12.32
CA PHE A 43 -1.20 -8.32 11.79
C PHE A 43 0.08 -9.18 11.85
N GLU A 44 0.30 -9.93 12.92
CA GLU A 44 1.43 -10.87 12.99
C GLU A 44 1.37 -11.90 11.85
N PHE A 45 0.20 -12.47 11.57
CA PHE A 45 0.01 -13.36 10.43
C PHE A 45 0.23 -12.63 9.10
N LEU A 46 -0.23 -11.38 8.97
CA LEU A 46 0.00 -10.56 7.78
C LEU A 46 1.49 -10.36 7.50
N GLN A 47 2.27 -10.00 8.53
CA GLN A 47 3.72 -9.83 8.44
C GLN A 47 4.40 -11.09 7.91
N GLN A 48 4.00 -12.26 8.41
CA GLN A 48 4.51 -13.55 7.94
C GLN A 48 4.19 -13.78 6.45
N LYS A 49 2.95 -13.51 6.02
CA LYS A 49 2.54 -13.68 4.61
C LYS A 49 3.21 -12.69 3.65
N LEU A 50 3.56 -11.51 4.14
CA LEU A 50 4.26 -10.49 3.35
C LEU A 50 5.79 -10.64 3.38
N HIS A 51 6.31 -11.64 4.11
CA HIS A 51 7.73 -11.83 4.36
C HIS A 51 8.40 -10.55 4.88
N MET A 52 7.69 -9.82 5.74
CA MET A 52 8.26 -8.70 6.46
C MET A 52 9.29 -9.23 7.45
N ALA A 53 10.41 -8.53 7.60
CA ALA A 53 11.33 -8.80 8.69
C ALA A 53 10.52 -8.78 9.99
N ARG A 54 10.57 -9.87 10.77
CA ARG A 54 9.94 -9.90 12.09
C ARG A 54 10.50 -8.71 12.86
N SER A 55 9.63 -7.92 13.47
CA SER A 55 10.12 -6.93 14.43
C SER A 55 10.81 -7.73 15.53
N GLU A 56 12.14 -7.75 15.53
CA GLU A 56 12.94 -8.40 16.58
C GLU A 56 12.72 -7.75 17.96
N ASN A 57 11.94 -6.67 18.01
CA ASN A 57 11.54 -5.99 19.23
C ASN A 57 10.23 -6.59 19.77
N SER A 58 10.33 -7.81 20.30
CA SER A 58 9.43 -8.28 21.37
C SER A 58 9.89 -7.78 22.76
N VAL A 59 10.68 -6.71 22.81
CA VAL A 59 11.07 -6.04 24.05
C VAL A 59 10.14 -4.86 24.28
N PRO A 60 9.40 -4.80 25.41
CA PRO A 60 8.51 -3.70 25.73
C PRO A 60 9.33 -2.49 26.16
N VAL A 61 10.02 -1.85 25.22
CA VAL A 61 10.56 -0.51 25.44
C VAL A 61 9.39 0.43 25.27
N LYS A 62 8.98 1.02 26.39
CA LYS A 62 8.08 2.16 26.59
C LYS A 62 7.98 3.07 25.36
N THR A 63 7.23 2.65 24.36
CA THR A 63 6.92 3.46 23.19
C THR A 63 5.42 3.65 23.27
N THR A 64 5.04 4.86 23.63
CA THR A 64 3.66 5.35 23.75
C THR A 64 2.97 5.43 22.37
N THR A 65 3.46 4.67 21.39
CA THR A 65 3.01 4.72 20.01
C THR A 65 1.77 3.85 19.89
N PRO A 66 0.62 4.40 19.47
CA PRO A 66 -0.58 3.63 19.21
C PRO A 66 -0.30 2.45 18.26
N LEU A 67 -0.93 1.30 18.51
CA LEU A 67 -0.72 0.08 17.71
C LEU A 67 -0.92 0.33 16.20
N ASN A 68 -1.95 1.08 15.82
CA ASN A 68 -2.23 1.45 14.44
C ASN A 68 -1.07 2.23 13.81
N GLU A 69 -0.45 3.16 14.53
CA GLU A 69 0.71 3.90 14.03
C GLU A 69 1.91 2.95 13.83
N GLY A 70 2.16 2.04 14.77
CA GLY A 70 3.21 1.01 14.61
C GLY A 70 3.00 0.12 13.39
N ILE A 71 1.76 -0.30 13.14
CA ILE A 71 1.37 -1.09 11.96
C ILE A 71 1.56 -0.29 10.67
N TYR A 72 1.14 0.98 10.67
CA TYR A 72 1.30 1.86 9.52
C TYR A 72 2.78 2.06 9.15
N GLN A 73 3.64 2.32 10.14
CA GLN A 73 5.08 2.47 9.93
C GLN A 73 5.72 1.17 9.43
N ALA A 74 5.29 0.00 9.93
CA ALA A 74 5.76 -1.28 9.43
C ALA A 74 5.40 -1.51 7.95
N LEU A 75 4.19 -1.11 7.53
CA LEU A 75 3.76 -1.18 6.13
C LEU A 75 4.55 -0.21 5.23
N LEU A 76 4.83 1.01 5.70
CA LEU A 76 5.69 1.97 4.98
C LEU A 76 7.13 1.46 4.82
N LYS A 77 7.69 0.85 5.88
CA LYS A 77 9.00 0.22 5.82
C LYS A 77 9.02 -0.92 4.80
N TRP A 78 8.04 -1.81 4.86
CA TRP A 78 7.88 -2.90 3.89
C TRP A 78 7.75 -2.39 2.44
N LYS A 79 6.96 -1.35 2.20
CA LYS A 79 6.86 -0.68 0.89
C LYS A 79 8.23 -0.22 0.42
N THR A 80 9.00 0.45 1.28
CA THR A 80 10.33 0.97 0.96
C THR A 80 11.32 -0.15 0.62
N GLU A 81 11.31 -1.25 1.38
CA GLU A 81 12.15 -2.43 1.13
C GLU A 81 11.84 -3.10 -0.21
N LYS A 82 10.56 -3.11 -0.62
CA LYS A 82 10.12 -3.77 -1.86
C LYS A 82 10.11 -2.86 -3.08
N ARG A 83 10.22 -1.53 -2.90
CA ARG A 83 10.09 -0.52 -3.98
C ARG A 83 11.12 -0.69 -5.11
N VAL A 84 12.27 -1.31 -4.82
CA VAL A 84 13.30 -1.60 -5.84
C VAL A 84 12.78 -2.58 -6.91
N SER A 85 11.82 -3.44 -6.57
CA SER A 85 11.37 -4.54 -7.45
C SER A 85 9.89 -4.50 -7.80
N PHE A 86 9.09 -3.68 -7.12
CA PHE A 86 7.64 -3.70 -7.25
C PHE A 86 7.04 -2.29 -7.37
N THR A 87 6.06 -2.16 -8.27
CA THR A 87 5.21 -0.97 -8.38
C THR A 87 4.18 -0.92 -7.25
N ALA A 88 3.58 0.25 -7.03
CA ALA A 88 2.51 0.40 -6.03
C ALA A 88 1.32 -0.55 -6.28
N ILE A 89 0.96 -0.78 -7.56
CA ILE A 89 -0.07 -1.75 -7.93
C ILE A 89 0.33 -3.17 -7.50
N ALA A 90 1.57 -3.60 -7.79
CA ALA A 90 2.02 -4.94 -7.44
C ALA A 90 2.06 -5.14 -5.92
N LEU A 91 2.49 -4.13 -5.16
CA LEU A 91 2.44 -4.15 -3.69
C LEU A 91 1.00 -4.23 -3.16
N LYS A 92 0.08 -3.48 -3.75
CA LYS A 92 -1.35 -3.55 -3.42
C LYS A 92 -1.89 -4.96 -3.63
N ASP A 93 -1.59 -5.58 -4.77
CA ASP A 93 -2.07 -6.93 -5.09
C ASP A 93 -1.48 -7.97 -4.14
N GLN A 94 -0.19 -7.85 -3.79
CA GLN A 94 0.45 -8.72 -2.80
C GLN A 94 -0.21 -8.58 -1.42
N LEU A 95 -0.47 -7.34 -0.99
CA LEU A 95 -1.17 -7.06 0.26
C LEU A 95 -2.58 -7.66 0.26
N PHE A 96 -3.33 -7.51 -0.84
CA PHE A 96 -4.68 -8.04 -0.95
C PHE A 96 -4.71 -9.57 -0.87
N ARG A 97 -3.76 -10.25 -1.53
CA ARG A 97 -3.59 -11.72 -1.42
C ARG A 97 -3.27 -12.14 0.00
N ALA A 98 -2.38 -11.42 0.69
CA ALA A 98 -2.00 -11.72 2.05
C ALA A 98 -3.18 -11.52 3.03
N LEU A 99 -3.96 -10.45 2.87
CA LEU A 99 -5.19 -10.20 3.63
C LEU A 99 -6.23 -11.32 3.43
N ASN A 100 -6.38 -11.80 2.20
CA ASN A 100 -7.24 -12.95 1.88
C ASN A 100 -6.77 -14.23 2.59
N MET A 101 -5.46 -14.50 2.59
CA MET A 101 -4.88 -15.67 3.26
C MET A 101 -5.08 -15.69 4.78
N ILE A 102 -5.26 -14.52 5.41
CA ILE A 102 -5.51 -14.41 6.86
C ILE A 102 -6.98 -14.19 7.20
N GLY A 103 -7.89 -14.23 6.21
CA GLY A 103 -9.33 -14.04 6.41
C GLY A 103 -9.70 -12.64 6.93
N ALA A 104 -9.02 -11.60 6.46
CA ALA A 104 -9.31 -10.20 6.81
C ALA A 104 -10.35 -9.58 5.86
N TYR A 105 -11.48 -10.27 5.66
CA TYR A 105 -12.48 -9.91 4.65
C TYR A 105 -13.12 -8.54 4.89
N ASP A 106 -13.36 -8.15 6.14
CA ASP A 106 -13.91 -6.84 6.52
C ASP A 106 -12.99 -5.67 6.09
N ILE A 107 -11.68 -5.87 6.16
CA ILE A 107 -10.67 -4.92 5.69
C ILE A 107 -10.64 -4.91 4.15
N MET A 108 -10.73 -6.09 3.53
CA MET A 108 -10.78 -6.21 2.07
C MET A 108 -11.99 -5.50 1.48
N ASP A 109 -13.16 -5.56 2.11
CA ASP A 109 -14.36 -4.85 1.69
C ASP A 109 -14.14 -3.33 1.70
N LYS A 110 -13.53 -2.80 2.75
CA LYS A 110 -13.17 -1.36 2.85
C LYS A 110 -12.17 -0.94 1.77
N ILE A 111 -11.16 -1.77 1.50
CA ILE A 111 -10.19 -1.54 0.43
C ILE A 111 -10.88 -1.59 -0.95
N THR A 112 -11.80 -2.53 -1.14
CA THR A 112 -12.55 -2.69 -2.39
C THR A 112 -13.44 -1.47 -2.64
N ALA A 113 -14.14 -0.99 -1.61
CA ALA A 113 -14.90 0.25 -1.70
C ALA A 113 -14.01 1.44 -2.09
N LEU A 114 -12.84 1.61 -1.45
CA LEU A 114 -11.88 2.66 -1.82
C LEU A 114 -11.48 2.55 -3.29
N ASN A 115 -11.13 1.35 -3.77
CA ASN A 115 -10.72 1.12 -5.16
C ASN A 115 -11.84 1.44 -6.16
N LEU A 116 -13.09 1.13 -5.82
CA LEU A 116 -14.25 1.47 -6.66
C LEU A 116 -14.43 2.98 -6.75
N TYR A 117 -14.36 3.70 -5.62
CA TYR A 117 -14.45 5.16 -5.59
C TYR A 117 -13.30 5.84 -6.37
N THR A 118 -12.06 5.38 -6.19
CA THR A 118 -10.91 5.97 -6.91
C THR A 118 -10.92 5.65 -8.40
N SER A 119 -11.47 4.50 -8.80
CA SER A 119 -11.62 4.13 -10.21
C SER A 119 -12.77 4.88 -10.90
N ALA A 120 -13.82 5.23 -10.16
CA ALA A 120 -14.94 6.04 -10.67
C ALA A 120 -14.55 7.51 -10.87
N ILE A 121 -13.65 8.02 -10.04
CA ILE A 121 -13.12 9.40 -10.14
C ILE A 121 -11.82 9.38 -10.97
N LYS A 122 -11.88 8.92 -12.22
CA LYS A 122 -10.80 9.12 -13.20
C LYS A 122 -11.02 10.47 -13.90
N LEU A 123 -10.69 11.55 -13.18
CA LEU A 123 -10.41 12.86 -13.78
C LEU A 123 -8.96 12.92 -14.29
#